data_AF-L1LFD8-F1
#
_entry.id   AF-L1LFD8-F1
#
_cell.length_a   1.000
_cell.length_b   1.000
_cell.length_c   1.000
_cell.angle_alpha   90.00
_cell.angle_beta   90.00
_cell.angle_gamma   90.00
#
_symmetry.space_group_name_H-M   'P 1'
#
loop_
_entity.id
_entity.type
_entity.pdbx_description
1 polymer ?
#
loop_
_entity_poly.entity_id
_entity_poly.type
_entity_poly.pdbx_seq_one_letter_code
_entity_poly.pdbx_strand_id
1 'polypeptide(L)'
;MELKEVFDSYSQKKNVLESRMYIKMFRDAKMLNSKLTTTSLDLVFIKYKPKSLNGLDYTQFCQSLEDIAFILDITKNEIINKLKELNGPVFTGTTAIPTRFHDYKASYTGVHIHGGPSVVDSNGLNRL
;
A
#
# COMPACT_ATOMS: atom_id res chain seq x y z
N MET A 1 1.26 22.60 -11.20
CA MET A 1 2.44 21.92 -10.61
C MET A 1 3.18 21.22 -11.73
N GLU A 2 4.51 21.27 -11.75
CA GLU A 2 5.29 20.53 -12.75
C GLU A 2 5.31 19.03 -12.43
N LEU A 3 5.42 18.19 -13.45
CA LEU A 3 5.40 16.73 -13.27
C LEU A 3 6.53 16.27 -12.34
N LYS A 4 7.68 16.93 -12.44
CA LYS A 4 8.84 16.69 -11.56
C LYS A 4 8.53 16.98 -10.10
N GLU A 5 7.80 18.07 -9.82
CA GLU A 5 7.41 18.40 -8.45
C GLU A 5 6.47 17.34 -7.87
N VAL A 6 5.58 16.79 -8.70
CA VAL A 6 4.69 15.69 -8.30
C VAL A 6 5.53 14.45 -7.99
N PHE A 7 6.45 14.09 -8.88
CA PHE A 7 7.40 13.00 -8.62
C PHE A 7 8.18 13.19 -7.31
N ASP A 8 8.70 14.40 -7.06
CA ASP A 8 9.48 14.71 -5.85
C ASP A 8 8.64 14.59 -4.58
N SER A 9 7.35 14.94 -4.64
CA SER A 9 6.42 14.79 -3.51
C SER A 9 6.15 13.31 -3.16
N TYR A 10 6.06 12.43 -4.16
CA TYR A 10 5.83 10.99 -3.98
C TYR A 10 7.11 10.19 -3.73
N SER A 11 8.28 10.70 -4.14
CA SER A 11 9.59 10.09 -3.86
C SER A 11 10.10 10.37 -2.44
N GLN A 12 9.35 11.14 -1.64
CA GLN A 12 9.70 11.47 -0.25
C GLN A 12 11.11 12.04 -0.10
N LYS A 13 11.56 12.86 -1.07
CA LYS A 13 12.91 13.47 -1.14
C LYS A 13 14.06 12.47 -1.35
N LYS A 14 13.79 11.22 -1.72
CA LYS A 14 14.84 10.21 -2.01
C LYS A 14 15.26 10.19 -3.48
N ASN A 15 14.67 11.03 -4.34
CA ASN A 15 14.81 11.03 -5.82
C ASN A 15 14.43 9.69 -6.49
N VAL A 16 13.96 8.72 -5.72
CA VAL A 16 13.60 7.38 -6.14
C VAL A 16 12.16 7.13 -5.73
N LEU A 17 11.33 6.75 -6.69
CA LEU A 17 9.92 6.45 -6.48
C LEU A 17 9.76 4.94 -6.23
N GLU A 18 9.36 4.57 -5.01
CA GLU A 18 9.12 3.18 -4.61
C GLU A 18 7.79 2.64 -5.19
N SER A 19 7.67 1.31 -5.40
CA SER A 19 6.48 0.68 -6.00
C SER A 19 5.17 1.10 -5.31
N ARG A 20 5.17 1.13 -3.98
CA ARG A 20 3.99 1.54 -3.20
C ARG A 20 3.55 2.97 -3.52
N MET A 21 4.50 3.90 -3.64
CA MET A 21 4.21 5.30 -3.93
C MET A 21 3.85 5.51 -5.40
N TYR A 22 4.46 4.74 -6.30
CA TYR A 22 4.08 4.70 -7.72
C TYR A 22 2.60 4.30 -7.87
N ILE A 23 2.19 3.16 -7.30
CA ILE A 23 0.79 2.71 -7.33
C ILE A 23 -0.14 3.71 -6.65
N LYS A 24 0.30 4.29 -5.53
CA LYS A 24 -0.46 5.31 -4.79
C LYS A 24 -0.72 6.54 -5.66
N MET A 25 0.26 7.00 -6.43
CA MET A 25 0.11 8.16 -7.31
C MET A 25 -1.04 8.00 -8.31
N PHE A 26 -1.13 6.85 -8.99
CA PHE A 26 -2.23 6.57 -9.92
C PHE A 26 -3.57 6.32 -9.22
N ARG A 27 -3.54 5.81 -7.99
CA ARG A 27 -4.74 5.67 -7.15
C ARG A 27 -5.28 7.04 -6.73
N ASP A 28 -4.41 7.92 -6.24
CA ASP A 28 -4.76 9.27 -5.80
C ASP A 28 -5.23 10.10 -7.02
N ALA A 29 -4.68 9.86 -8.21
CA ALA A 29 -5.16 10.43 -9.49
C ALA A 29 -6.49 9.82 -10.01
N LYS A 30 -7.07 8.84 -9.30
CA LYS A 30 -8.30 8.14 -9.70
C LYS A 30 -8.22 7.54 -11.11
N MET A 31 -7.04 7.07 -11.51
CA MET A 31 -6.78 6.50 -12.84
C MET A 31 -6.94 4.98 -12.89
N LEU A 32 -7.03 4.32 -11.73
CA LEU A 32 -7.26 2.89 -11.65
C LEU A 32 -8.64 2.51 -12.21
N ASN A 33 -8.65 1.52 -13.10
CA ASN A 33 -9.87 0.96 -13.69
C ASN A 33 -9.65 -0.54 -13.99
N SER A 34 -10.57 -1.15 -14.77
CA SER A 34 -10.45 -2.57 -15.14
C SER A 34 -9.24 -2.87 -16.04
N LYS A 35 -8.75 -1.91 -16.82
CA LYS A 35 -7.56 -2.04 -17.67
C LYS A 35 -6.28 -1.75 -16.87
N LEU A 36 -6.24 -0.61 -16.18
CA LEU A 36 -5.13 -0.20 -15.33
C LEU A 36 -5.41 -0.60 -13.88
N THR A 37 -5.06 -1.85 -13.56
CA THR A 37 -5.14 -2.41 -12.21
C THR A 37 -3.87 -2.14 -11.40
N THR A 38 -3.91 -2.40 -10.10
CA THR A 38 -2.70 -2.36 -9.27
C THR A 38 -1.63 -3.33 -9.75
N THR A 39 -2.04 -4.51 -10.22
CA THR A 39 -1.14 -5.53 -10.75
C THR A 39 -0.48 -5.07 -12.05
N SER A 40 -1.23 -4.46 -12.98
CA SER A 40 -0.61 -3.93 -14.20
C SER A 40 0.38 -2.81 -13.91
N LEU A 41 0.09 -1.94 -12.94
CA LEU A 41 1.04 -0.91 -12.51
C LEU A 41 2.31 -1.51 -11.92
N ASP A 42 2.21 -2.57 -11.12
CA ASP A 42 3.36 -3.26 -10.55
C ASP A 42 4.22 -3.94 -11.64
N LEU A 43 3.58 -4.54 -12.67
CA LEU A 43 4.29 -5.09 -13.83
C LEU A 43 5.04 -4.01 -14.62
N VAL A 44 4.40 -2.87 -14.89
CA VAL A 44 5.06 -1.73 -15.54
C VAL A 44 6.22 -1.22 -14.68
N PHE A 45 6.02 -1.08 -13.37
CA PHE A 45 7.06 -0.67 -12.45
C PHE A 45 8.27 -1.62 -12.50
N ILE A 46 8.05 -2.93 -12.46
CA ILE A 46 9.12 -3.94 -12.54
C ILE A 46 9.85 -3.86 -13.89
N LYS A 47 9.15 -3.61 -14.99
CA LYS A 47 9.73 -3.46 -16.34
C LYS A 47 10.74 -2.31 -16.41
N TYR A 48 10.45 -1.18 -15.77
CA TYR A 48 11.30 0.02 -15.83
C TYR A 48 12.26 0.16 -14.65
N LYS A 49 12.08 -0.60 -13.57
CA LYS A 49 12.93 -0.54 -12.38
C LYS A 49 14.33 -1.10 -12.71
N PRO A 50 15.40 -0.30 -12.57
CA PRO A 50 16.76 -0.81 -12.70
C PRO A 50 17.10 -1.72 -11.52
N LYS A 51 17.91 -2.76 -11.75
CA LYS A 51 18.32 -3.71 -10.70
C LYS A 51 19.16 -3.07 -9.59
N SER A 52 19.80 -1.93 -9.87
CA SER A 52 20.67 -1.20 -8.95
C SER A 52 19.90 -0.35 -7.94
N LEU A 53 18.65 0.03 -8.22
CA LEU A 53 17.86 0.90 -7.36
C LEU A 53 16.64 0.17 -6.83
N ASN A 54 16.16 0.61 -5.67
CA ASN A 54 14.93 0.09 -5.07
C ASN A 54 13.65 0.77 -5.58
N GLY A 55 13.74 1.57 -6.66
CA GLY A 55 12.62 2.21 -7.30
C GLY A 55 12.96 2.84 -8.64
N LEU A 56 12.10 3.75 -9.11
CA LEU A 56 12.24 4.46 -10.38
C LEU A 56 12.80 5.86 -10.16
N ASP A 57 13.79 6.24 -10.95
CA ASP A 57 14.20 7.63 -11.12
C ASP A 57 13.22 8.38 -12.02
N TYR A 58 13.32 9.71 -12.06
CA TYR A 58 12.42 10.55 -12.87
C TYR A 58 12.40 10.17 -14.36
N THR A 59 13.55 9.76 -14.92
CA THR A 59 13.66 9.35 -16.32
C THR A 59 12.88 8.07 -16.61
N GLN A 60 13.05 7.04 -15.78
CA GLN A 60 12.35 5.76 -15.90
C GLN A 60 10.86 5.92 -15.61
N PHE A 61 10.51 6.80 -14.66
CA PHE A 61 9.13 7.19 -14.41
C PHE A 61 8.48 7.78 -15.68
N CYS A 62 9.14 8.75 -16.33
CA CYS A 62 8.63 9.37 -17.56
C CYS A 62 8.47 8.37 -18.72
N GLN A 63 9.35 7.37 -18.80
CA GLN A 63 9.24 6.28 -19.78
C GLN A 63 8.07 5.35 -19.46
N SER A 64 7.86 5.03 -18.17
CA SER A 64 6.75 4.16 -17.74
C SER A 64 5.36 4.72 -18.11
N LEU A 65 5.22 6.04 -18.25
CA LEU A 65 3.96 6.67 -18.65
C LEU A 65 3.54 6.33 -20.09
N GLU A 66 4.47 5.94 -20.95
CA GLU A 66 4.16 5.53 -22.33
C GLU A 66 3.45 4.17 -22.36
N ASP A 67 3.90 3.22 -21.56
CA ASP A 67 3.21 1.94 -21.39
C ASP A 67 1.84 2.11 -20.73
N ILE A 68 1.72 3.02 -19.76
CA ILE A 68 0.42 3.31 -19.13
C ILE A 68 -0.54 3.97 -20.14
N ALA A 69 -0.04 4.87 -20.98
CA ALA A 69 -0.79 5.47 -22.08
C ALA A 69 -1.34 4.38 -23.01
N PHE A 70 -0.50 3.40 -23.38
CA PHE A 70 -0.92 2.26 -24.19
C PHE A 70 -1.98 1.38 -23.51
N ILE A 71 -1.84 1.08 -22.20
CA ILE A 71 -2.82 0.29 -21.44
C ILE A 71 -4.18 0.99 -21.37
N LEU A 72 -4.17 2.30 -21.16
CA LEU A 72 -5.39 3.09 -21.01
C LEU A 72 -6.00 3.54 -22.33
N ASP A 73 -5.26 3.42 -23.44
CA ASP A 73 -5.64 3.94 -24.76
C ASP A 73 -5.89 5.46 -24.75
N ILE A 74 -4.98 6.18 -24.08
CA ILE A 74 -5.00 7.65 -23.96
C ILE A 74 -3.62 8.23 -24.22
N THR A 75 -3.53 9.53 -24.47
CA THR A 75 -2.24 10.16 -24.72
C THR A 75 -1.41 10.33 -23.44
N LYS A 76 -0.07 10.29 -23.57
CA LYS A 76 0.86 10.59 -22.46
C LYS A 76 0.57 11.94 -21.81
N ASN A 77 0.19 12.94 -22.61
CA ASN A 77 -0.13 14.28 -22.13
C ASN A 77 -1.37 14.31 -21.23
N GLU A 78 -2.40 13.52 -21.54
CA GLU A 78 -3.58 13.39 -20.67
C GLU A 78 -3.23 12.79 -19.31
N ILE A 79 -2.34 11.79 -19.28
CA ILE A 79 -1.83 11.22 -18.02
C ILE A 79 -1.09 12.29 -17.23
N ILE A 80 -0.18 13.01 -17.88
CA ILE A 80 0.59 14.08 -17.23
C ILE A 80 -0.34 15.14 -16.65
N ASN A 81 -1.37 15.57 -17.38
CA ASN A 81 -2.33 16.55 -16.90
C ASN A 81 -3.05 16.06 -15.63
N LYS A 82 -3.53 14.80 -15.61
CA LYS A 82 -4.16 14.20 -14.42
C LYS A 82 -3.21 14.12 -13.24
N LEU A 83 -1.93 13.81 -13.47
CA LEU A 83 -0.93 13.75 -12.42
C LEU A 83 -0.56 15.16 -11.89
N LYS A 84 -0.56 16.18 -12.75
CA LYS A 84 -0.28 17.58 -12.38
C LYS A 84 -1.36 18.20 -11.49
N GLU A 85 -2.56 17.62 -11.45
CA GLU A 85 -3.66 18.03 -10.56
C GLU A 85 -3.46 17.53 -9.10
N LEU A 86 -2.48 16.64 -8.87
CA LEU A 86 -2.19 16.11 -7.54
C LEU A 86 -1.42 17.11 -6.68
N ASN A 87 -1.86 17.29 -5.44
CA ASN A 87 -1.17 18.10 -4.41
C ASN A 87 -0.22 17.27 -3.52
N GLY A 88 0.24 16.12 -4.03
CA GLY A 88 1.08 15.16 -3.29
C GLY A 88 0.31 13.96 -2.69
N PRO A 89 1.01 13.03 -2.02
CA PRO A 89 0.41 11.81 -1.50
C PRO A 89 -0.51 12.08 -0.31
N VAL A 90 -1.76 11.63 -0.40
CA VAL A 90 -2.73 11.76 0.71
C VAL A 90 -2.65 10.52 1.60
N PHE A 91 -2.05 10.63 2.79
CA PHE A 91 -1.98 9.53 3.74
C PHE A 91 -3.30 9.40 4.51
N THR A 92 -4.33 8.82 3.88
CA THR A 92 -5.48 8.30 4.63
C THR A 92 -5.07 6.98 5.28
N GLY A 93 -5.27 6.84 6.59
CA GLY A 93 -4.95 5.61 7.31
C GLY A 93 -5.58 4.40 6.64
N THR A 94 -4.81 3.33 6.46
CA THR A 94 -5.31 2.07 5.91
C THR A 94 -6.36 1.50 6.87
N THR A 95 -7.62 1.43 6.46
CA THR A 95 -8.63 0.68 7.21
C THR A 95 -8.24 -0.79 7.16
N ALA A 96 -7.83 -1.36 8.31
CA ALA A 96 -7.51 -2.76 8.41
C ALA A 96 -8.75 -3.59 7.97
N ILE A 97 -8.55 -4.50 7.03
CA ILE A 97 -9.58 -5.49 6.69
C ILE A 97 -9.64 -6.47 7.86
N PRO A 98 -10.84 -6.85 8.35
CA PRO A 98 -10.93 -7.77 9.47
C PRO A 98 -10.26 -9.10 9.11
N THR A 99 -9.27 -9.49 9.89
CA THR A 99 -8.52 -10.75 9.66
C THR A 99 -8.89 -11.75 10.75
N ARG A 100 -9.14 -13.00 10.33
CA ARG A 100 -9.57 -14.09 11.23
C ARG A 100 -8.67 -14.26 12.46
N PHE A 101 -7.39 -13.96 12.31
CA PHE A 101 -6.39 -14.11 13.36
C PHE A 101 -6.41 -13.01 14.43
N HIS A 102 -7.05 -11.85 14.18
CA HIS A 102 -7.03 -10.71 15.10
C HIS A 102 -8.42 -10.34 15.66
N ASP A 103 -9.49 -10.50 14.88
CA ASP A 103 -10.80 -9.94 15.26
C ASP A 103 -11.84 -10.99 15.68
N TYR A 104 -11.57 -12.27 15.45
CA TYR A 104 -12.50 -13.36 15.81
C TYR A 104 -12.13 -13.96 17.18
N LYS A 105 -12.41 -13.22 18.27
CA LYS A 105 -12.18 -13.70 19.64
C LYS A 105 -12.87 -15.03 19.95
N ALA A 106 -13.97 -15.33 19.26
CA ALA A 106 -14.70 -16.59 19.37
C ALA A 106 -13.90 -17.82 18.87
N SER A 107 -12.81 -17.63 18.14
CA SER A 107 -11.93 -18.72 17.69
C SER A 107 -10.71 -18.96 18.60
N TYR A 108 -10.54 -18.22 19.70
CA TYR A 108 -9.49 -18.52 20.68
C TYR A 108 -9.86 -19.80 21.45
N THR A 109 -9.25 -20.94 21.14
CA THR A 109 -9.39 -22.13 21.97
C THR A 109 -8.28 -22.18 23.02
N GLY A 110 -8.60 -22.46 24.29
CA GLY A 110 -7.62 -22.70 25.36
C GLY A 110 -7.79 -21.81 26.60
N VAL A 111 -6.70 -21.65 27.38
CA VAL A 111 -6.64 -20.96 28.69
C VAL A 111 -7.18 -19.53 28.70
N HIS A 112 -7.24 -18.87 27.54
CA HIS A 112 -7.79 -17.52 27.39
C HIS A 112 -9.32 -17.44 27.57
N ILE A 113 -10.06 -18.55 27.42
CA ILE A 113 -11.52 -18.59 27.63
C ILE A 113 -11.89 -19.05 29.05
N HIS A 114 -11.17 -20.04 29.60
CA HIS A 114 -11.60 -20.75 30.80
C HIS A 114 -10.81 -20.40 32.08
N GLY A 115 -9.83 -19.48 31.99
CA GLY A 115 -8.93 -19.18 33.10
C GLY A 115 -7.88 -20.27 33.31
N GLY A 116 -6.71 -19.89 33.82
CA GLY A 116 -5.67 -20.84 34.22
C GLY A 116 -6.13 -21.72 35.40
N PRO A 117 -5.46 -22.84 35.67
CA PRO A 117 -5.79 -23.71 36.79
C PRO A 117 -5.79 -22.90 38.10
N SER A 118 -6.96 -22.81 38.75
CA SER A 118 -7.08 -22.19 40.07
C SER A 118 -6.60 -23.18 41.12
N VAL A 119 -5.62 -22.78 41.92
CA VAL A 119 -5.18 -23.54 43.09
C VAL A 119 -6.24 -23.34 44.18
N VAL A 120 -7.18 -24.27 44.28
CA VAL A 120 -8.12 -24.30 45.41
C VAL A 120 -7.39 -24.97 46.57
N ASP A 121 -6.75 -24.17 47.42
CA ASP A 121 -6.15 -24.68 48.66
C ASP A 121 -7.27 -25.21 49.57
N SER A 122 -7.38 -26.53 49.64
CA SER A 122 -8.33 -27.23 50.51
C SER A 122 -7.74 -27.41 51.92
N ASN A 123 -7.42 -26.31 52.61
CA ASN A 123 -7.07 -26.37 54.03
C ASN A 123 -8.22 -25.85 54.89
N GLY A 124 -9.28 -26.68 54.94
CA GLY A 124 -10.36 -26.54 55.89
C GLY A 124 -9.84 -26.68 57.32
N LEU A 125 -9.98 -25.60 58.08
CA LEU A 125 -10.01 -25.60 59.55
C LEU A 125 -11.03 -26.64 60.05
N ASN A 126 -10.61 -27.51 60.98
CA ASN A 126 -11.29 -27.93 62.21
C ASN A 126 -10.94 -29.38 62.59
N ARG A 127 -10.18 -29.55 63.67
CA ARG A 127 -10.31 -30.70 64.57
C ARG A 127 -10.13 -30.20 66.01
N LEU A 128 -11.24 -30.26 66.75
CA LEU A 128 -11.31 -30.25 68.20
C LEU A 128 -10.52 -31.42 68.79
#